data_AF-A0A7S0GFU8-F1
#
_entry.id   AF-A0A7S0GFU8-F1
#
_cell.length_a   1.000
_cell.length_b   1.000
_cell.length_c   1.000
_cell.angle_alpha   90.00
_cell.angle_beta   90.00
_cell.angle_gamma   90.00
#
_symmetry.space_group_name_H-M   'P 1'
#
loop_
_entity.id
_entity.type
_entity.pdbx_description
1 polymer ?
#
loop_
_entity_poly.entity_id
_entity_poly.type
_entity_poly.pdbx_seq_one_letter_code
_entity_poly.pdbx_strand_id
1 'polypeptide(L)'
;MTQEELFLYRTKITGALPSEIGTLSKLKRLYLFDTKLEGSIPDSIGNLLNMEIIYLNYNYFKGSVPDSLCALRSRSLVDLWADCGGEETEIKCPCCTVCCEANSVCLDHIT
;
A
#
# COMPACT_ATOMS: atom_id res chain seq x y z
N MET A 1 -4.23 -24.96 -4.25
CA MET A 1 -3.41 -23.77 -4.58
C MET A 1 -3.70 -22.71 -3.53
N THR A 2 -2.74 -22.37 -2.68
CA THR A 2 -2.88 -21.28 -1.71
C THR A 2 -2.55 -19.97 -2.42
N GLN A 3 -3.51 -19.05 -2.51
CA GLN A 3 -3.27 -17.74 -3.10
C GLN A 3 -2.48 -16.89 -2.09
N GLU A 4 -1.17 -16.80 -2.29
CA GLU A 4 -0.26 -15.98 -1.48
C GLU A 4 -0.01 -14.60 -2.11
N GLU A 5 -0.46 -14.38 -3.34
CA GLU A 5 -0.21 -13.18 -4.11
C GLU A 5 -1.49 -12.66 -4.76
N LEU A 6 -1.62 -11.33 -4.79
CA LEU A 6 -2.67 -10.62 -5.52
C LEU A 6 -2.03 -9.56 -6.41
N PHE A 7 -2.21 -9.72 -7.71
CA PHE A 7 -1.71 -8.79 -8.74
C PHE A 7 -2.88 -8.11 -9.43
N LEU A 8 -3.03 -6.80 -9.22
CA LEU A 8 -4.02 -5.96 -9.89
C LEU A 8 -3.41 -4.68 -10.47
N TYR A 9 -2.08 -4.58 -10.50
CA TYR A 9 -1.33 -3.42 -10.98
C TYR A 9 -1.51 -3.16 -12.48
N ARG A 10 -1.32 -1.91 -12.91
CA ARG A 10 -1.45 -1.49 -14.33
C ARG A 10 -2.82 -1.82 -14.94
N THR A 11 -3.87 -1.63 -14.16
CA THR A 11 -5.25 -1.84 -14.58
C THR A 11 -6.08 -0.57 -14.39
N LYS A 12 -7.28 -0.53 -14.97
CA LYS A 12 -8.21 0.61 -14.83
C LYS A 12 -9.16 0.45 -13.63
N ILE A 13 -8.76 -0.29 -12.60
CA ILE A 13 -9.58 -0.44 -11.39
C ILE A 13 -9.68 0.92 -10.70
N THR A 14 -10.90 1.28 -10.29
CA THR A 14 -11.26 2.57 -9.67
C THR A 14 -12.00 2.35 -8.35
N GLY A 15 -12.20 3.43 -7.59
CA GLY A 15 -12.94 3.42 -6.34
C GLY A 15 -12.06 3.09 -5.13
N ALA A 16 -12.68 2.88 -3.97
CA ALA A 16 -11.95 2.62 -2.73
C ALA A 16 -11.47 1.16 -2.63
N LEU A 17 -10.32 0.96 -1.99
CA LEU A 17 -9.86 -0.37 -1.58
C LEU A 17 -10.80 -0.91 -0.48
N PRO A 18 -11.55 -2.01 -0.72
CA PRO A 18 -12.51 -2.53 0.24
C PRO A 18 -11.85 -3.06 1.51
N SER A 19 -12.54 -2.93 2.64
CA SER A 19 -12.06 -3.41 3.95
C SER A 19 -11.87 -4.94 4.00
N GLU A 20 -12.58 -5.65 3.13
CA GLU A 20 -12.56 -7.10 2.97
C GLU A 20 -11.19 -7.63 2.53
N ILE A 21 -10.31 -6.76 2.03
CA ILE A 21 -8.90 -7.13 1.75
C ILE A 21 -8.24 -7.76 2.97
N GLY A 22 -8.58 -7.31 4.19
CA GLY A 22 -8.06 -7.83 5.45
C GLY A 22 -8.48 -9.27 5.78
N THR A 23 -9.40 -9.86 5.01
CA THR A 23 -9.83 -11.26 5.19
C THR A 23 -8.90 -12.26 4.49
N LEU A 24 -8.02 -11.78 3.60
CA LEU A 24 -7.08 -12.60 2.82
C LEU A 24 -5.87 -13.02 3.66
N SER A 25 -6.09 -13.70 4.78
CA SER A 25 -5.07 -14.01 5.80
C SER A 25 -3.84 -14.80 5.32
N LYS A 26 -3.91 -15.42 4.13
CA LYS A 26 -2.79 -16.14 3.51
C LYS A 26 -1.95 -15.27 2.56
N LEU A 27 -2.38 -14.04 2.30
CA LEU A 27 -1.73 -13.13 1.37
C LEU A 27 -0.39 -12.66 1.93
N LYS A 28 0.65 -12.77 1.12
CA LYS A 28 2.02 -12.33 1.39
C LYS A 28 2.42 -11.14 0.54
N ARG A 29 1.88 -11.04 -0.68
CA ARG A 29 2.26 -9.97 -1.62
C ARG A 29 1.03 -9.35 -2.27
N LEU A 30 0.93 -8.03 -2.17
CA LEU A 30 -0.16 -7.22 -2.69
C LEU A 30 0.40 -6.16 -3.64
N TYR A 31 0.07 -6.29 -4.92
CA TYR A 31 0.50 -5.37 -5.97
C TYR A 31 -0.70 -4.63 -6.56
N LEU A 32 -0.88 -3.37 -6.15
CA LEU A 32 -1.97 -2.50 -6.59
C LEU A 32 -1.45 -1.21 -7.27
N PHE A 33 -0.18 -1.17 -7.66
CA PHE A 33 0.41 0.04 -8.22
C PHE A 33 -0.11 0.37 -9.62
N ASP A 34 -0.09 1.65 -9.98
CA ASP A 34 -0.54 2.13 -11.30
C ASP A 34 -1.98 1.67 -11.58
N THR A 35 -2.87 2.02 -10.65
CA THR A 35 -4.30 1.87 -10.82
C THR A 35 -4.99 3.20 -10.51
N LYS A 36 -6.31 3.22 -10.45
CA LYS A 36 -7.09 4.43 -10.16
C LYS A 36 -7.84 4.30 -8.83
N LEU A 37 -7.30 3.52 -7.89
CA LEU A 37 -7.86 3.40 -6.56
C LEU A 37 -7.76 4.72 -5.82
N GLU A 38 -8.79 5.06 -5.06
CA GLU A 38 -8.93 6.35 -4.38
C GLU A 38 -9.43 6.19 -2.94
N GLY A 39 -9.55 7.30 -2.22
CA GLY A 39 -9.98 7.29 -0.81
C GLY A 39 -8.85 6.89 0.14
N SER A 40 -9.17 6.39 1.32
CA SER A 40 -8.17 5.99 2.33
C SER A 40 -7.79 4.51 2.21
N ILE A 41 -6.58 4.17 2.64
CA ILE A 41 -6.20 2.77 2.86
C ILE A 41 -6.96 2.26 4.09
N PRO A 42 -7.70 1.13 4.00
CA PRO A 42 -8.47 0.62 5.12
C PRO A 42 -7.58 0.03 6.22
N ASP A 43 -7.89 0.32 7.48
CA ASP A 43 -7.14 -0.20 8.65
C ASP A 43 -7.08 -1.74 8.70
N SER A 44 -8.05 -2.41 8.09
CA SER A 44 -8.14 -3.88 8.02
C SER A 44 -6.98 -4.53 7.27
N ILE A 45 -6.21 -3.77 6.47
CA ILE A 45 -4.98 -4.26 5.84
C ILE A 45 -3.95 -4.72 6.88
N GLY A 46 -3.99 -4.17 8.10
CA GLY A 46 -3.18 -4.59 9.24
C GLY A 46 -3.49 -6.01 9.74
N ASN A 47 -4.61 -6.62 9.31
CA ASN A 47 -4.95 -8.01 9.64
C ASN A 47 -4.17 -9.03 8.78
N LEU A 48 -3.45 -8.58 7.76
CA LEU A 48 -2.67 -9.43 6.87
C LEU A 48 -1.32 -9.77 7.50
N LEU A 49 -1.36 -10.59 8.55
CA LEU A 49 -0.20 -10.88 9.41
C LEU A 49 0.96 -11.63 8.73
N ASN A 50 0.73 -12.17 7.52
CA ASN A 50 1.75 -12.81 6.70
C ASN A 50 2.26 -11.89 5.57
N MET A 51 1.83 -10.64 5.53
CA MET A 51 2.16 -9.72 4.45
C MET A 51 3.65 -9.34 4.49
N GLU A 52 4.31 -9.48 3.35
CA GLU A 52 5.73 -9.22 3.13
C GLU A 52 5.93 -7.99 2.23
N ILE A 53 5.08 -7.82 1.21
CA ILE A 53 5.21 -6.77 0.18
C ILE A 53 3.87 -6.12 -0.10
N ILE A 54 3.82 -4.78 -0.03
CA ILE A 54 2.66 -3.96 -0.40
C ILE A 54 3.10 -2.82 -1.32
N TYR A 55 2.63 -2.83 -2.58
CA TYR A 55 2.84 -1.72 -3.52
C TYR A 55 1.53 -1.00 -3.82
N LEU A 56 1.44 0.25 -3.39
CA LEU A 56 0.27 1.14 -3.50
C LEU A 56 0.54 2.43 -4.28
N ASN A 57 1.77 2.64 -4.74
CA ASN A 57 2.16 3.82 -5.50
C ASN A 57 1.43 3.94 -6.85
N TYR A 58 1.41 5.14 -7.41
CA TYR A 58 0.65 5.50 -8.60
C TYR A 58 -0.85 5.18 -8.44
N ASN A 59 -1.44 5.67 -7.35
CA ASN A 59 -2.88 5.65 -7.10
C ASN A 59 -3.34 7.05 -6.66
N TYR A 60 -4.63 7.18 -6.33
CA TYR A 60 -5.25 8.39 -5.81
C TYR A 60 -5.63 8.26 -4.33
N PHE A 61 -4.87 7.47 -3.56
CA PHE A 61 -5.09 7.34 -2.13
C PHE A 61 -4.82 8.67 -1.40
N LYS A 62 -5.58 8.91 -0.33
CA LYS A 62 -5.59 10.14 0.47
C LYS A 62 -5.49 9.79 1.95
N GLY A 63 -5.01 10.75 2.75
CA GLY A 63 -4.96 10.65 4.21
C GLY A 63 -3.60 10.21 4.73
N SER A 64 -3.55 9.10 5.46
CA SER A 64 -2.31 8.55 6.02
C SER A 64 -2.29 7.04 5.86
N VAL A 65 -1.11 6.46 5.71
CA VAL A 65 -0.94 5.03 5.93
C VAL A 65 -1.36 4.70 7.38
N PRO A 66 -2.25 3.71 7.60
CA PRO A 66 -2.71 3.34 8.93
C PRO A 66 -1.61 2.80 9.84
N ASP A 67 -1.69 3.11 11.13
CA ASP A 67 -0.79 2.54 12.15
C ASP A 67 -0.85 1.01 12.18
N SER A 68 -2.01 0.43 11.88
CA SER A 68 -2.18 -1.03 11.78
C SER A 68 -1.34 -1.66 10.66
N LEU A 69 -1.19 -0.95 9.54
CA LEU A 69 -0.29 -1.35 8.45
C LEU A 69 1.15 -1.17 8.90
N CYS A 70 1.50 -0.02 9.48
CA CYS A 70 2.84 0.25 9.98
C CYS A 70 3.33 -0.78 11.02
N ALA A 71 2.44 -1.28 11.88
CA ALA A 71 2.76 -2.32 12.85
C ALA A 71 3.24 -3.64 12.20
N LEU A 72 2.91 -3.90 10.93
CA LEU A 72 3.42 -5.05 10.18
C LEU A 72 4.91 -4.94 9.88
N ARG A 73 5.51 -3.74 9.86
CA ARG A 73 6.96 -3.52 9.66
C ARG A 73 7.80 -4.19 10.74
N SER A 74 7.29 -4.25 11.97
CA SER A 74 7.94 -4.92 13.09
C SER A 74 7.69 -6.44 13.10
N ARG A 75 7.06 -7.00 12.07
CA ARG A 75 6.66 -8.41 12.01
C ARG A 75 7.13 -9.06 10.71
N SER A 76 6.47 -8.74 9.60
CA SER A 76 6.61 -9.46 8.33
C SER A 76 6.79 -8.53 7.13
N LEU A 77 6.32 -7.29 7.20
CA LEU A 77 6.29 -6.38 6.05
C LEU A 77 7.68 -5.81 5.79
N VAL A 78 8.29 -6.22 4.68
CA VAL A 78 9.63 -5.81 4.27
C VAL A 78 9.57 -4.59 3.38
N ASP A 79 8.65 -4.56 2.43
CA ASP A 79 8.52 -3.47 1.46
C ASP A 79 7.11 -2.88 1.47
N LEU A 80 7.05 -1.57 1.71
CA LEU A 80 5.87 -0.73 1.58
C LEU A 80 6.19 0.44 0.66
N TRP A 81 5.57 0.42 -0.52
CA TRP A 81 5.66 1.48 -1.51
C TRP A 81 4.34 2.22 -1.55
N ALA A 82 4.37 3.53 -1.35
CA ALA A 82 3.21 4.39 -1.54
C ALA A 82 3.66 5.70 -2.19
N ASP A 83 2.70 6.39 -2.79
CA ASP A 83 2.93 7.79 -3.16
C ASP A 83 3.16 8.58 -1.87
N CYS A 84 4.15 9.45 -1.79
CA CYS A 84 4.29 10.40 -0.68
C CYS A 84 5.27 11.50 -1.06
N GLY A 85 5.24 12.62 -0.34
CA GLY A 85 6.14 13.74 -0.60
C GLY A 85 5.70 14.63 -1.77
N GLY A 86 5.52 15.92 -1.51
CA GLY A 86 5.09 16.93 -2.47
C GLY A 86 3.81 17.65 -2.04
N GLU A 87 3.67 18.92 -2.43
CA GLU A 87 2.49 19.75 -2.12
C GLU A 87 1.17 19.19 -2.69
N GLU A 88 1.26 18.29 -3.68
CA GLU A 88 0.12 17.63 -4.33
C GLU A 88 -0.14 16.20 -3.82
N THR A 89 0.75 15.61 -3.02
CA THR A 89 0.57 14.24 -2.51
C THR A 89 -0.32 14.22 -1.28
N GLU A 90 -1.43 13.50 -1.36
CA GLU A 90 -2.46 13.52 -0.32
C GLU A 90 -2.27 12.46 0.77
N ILE A 91 -1.26 11.59 0.67
CA ILE A 91 -1.02 10.54 1.67
C ILE A 91 0.28 10.79 2.46
N LYS A 92 0.14 10.78 3.78
CA LYS A 92 1.27 10.76 4.73
C LYS A 92 1.73 9.34 4.93
N CYS A 93 3.03 9.09 4.79
CA CYS A 93 3.58 7.76 5.01
C CYS A 93 4.63 7.71 6.13
N PRO A 94 4.23 7.50 7.40
CA PRO A 94 5.17 7.47 8.53
C PRO A 94 6.07 6.22 8.58
N CYS A 95 5.78 5.20 7.76
CA CYS A 95 6.48 3.91 7.81
C CYS A 95 6.74 3.29 6.43
N CYS A 96 6.61 4.07 5.35
CA CYS A 96 6.94 3.60 4.00
C CYS A 96 8.42 3.25 3.92
N THR A 97 8.71 2.20 3.16
CA THR A 97 10.07 1.84 2.79
C THR A 97 10.50 2.66 1.58
N VAL A 98 9.57 2.90 0.65
CA VAL A 98 9.79 3.68 -0.56
C VAL A 98 8.66 4.67 -0.75
N CYS A 99 9.04 5.89 -1.14
CA CYS A 99 8.15 7.02 -1.34
C CYS A 99 8.19 7.45 -2.80
N CYS A 100 7.05 7.46 -3.47
CA CYS A 100 6.93 7.87 -4.87
C CYS A 100 6.36 9.28 -4.98
N GLU A 101 7.14 10.19 -5.55
CA GLU A 101 6.75 11.59 -5.77
C GLU A 101 5.89 11.73 -7.05
N ALA A 102 5.18 12.86 -7.17
CA ALA A 102 4.30 13.17 -8.30
C ALA A 102 4.98 13.16 -9.69
N ASN A 103 6.31 13.28 -9.75
CA ASN A 103 7.11 13.17 -10.98
C ASN A 103 7.41 11.72 -11.41
N SER A 104 6.84 10.73 -10.73
CA SER A 104 7.10 9.30 -10.93
C SER A 104 8.51 8.83 -10.59
N VAL A 105 9.19 9.55 -9.70
CA VAL A 105 10.43 9.10 -9.08
C VAL A 105 10.10 8.50 -7.72
N CYS A 106 10.43 7.23 -7.53
CA CYS A 106 10.38 6.56 -6.24
C CYS A 106 11.77 6.57 -5.61
N LEU A 107 11.88 7.13 -4.41
CA LEU A 107 13.11 7.20 -3.65
C LEU A 107 13.01 6.27 -2.44
N ASP A 108 14.08 5.51 -2.18
CA ASP A 108 14.22 4.76 -0.94
C ASP A 108 14.17 5.75 0.23
N HIS A 109 13.12 5.65 1.05
CA HIS A 109 12.95 6.53 2.19
C HIS A 109 13.75 5.92 3.35
N ILE A 110 15.07 6.13 3.31
CA ILE A 110 15.96 5.78 4.42
C ILE A 110 15.84 6.90 5.47
N THR A 111 14.90 6.74 6.40
CA THR A 111 14.96 7.41 7.71
C THR A 111 15.30 6.41 8.79
#